data_AF-A0A4V1T5A3-F1
#
_entry.id   AF-A0A4V1T5A3-F1
#
_cell.length_a   1.000
_cell.length_b   1.000
_cell.length_c   1.000
_cell.angle_alpha   90.00
_cell.angle_beta   90.00
_cell.angle_gamma   90.00
#
_symmetry.space_group_name_H-M   'P 1'
#
loop_
_entity.id
_entity.type
_entity.pdbx_description
1 polymer ?
#
loop_
_entity_poly.entity_id
_entity_poly.type
_entity_poly.pdbx_seq_one_letter_code
_entity_poly.pdbx_strand_id
1 'polypeptide(L)'
;MTHNDEEVSMSAIDLCRNINRKAANEYAARGVSAEDIALGAIYSAFDISEVVAGPGVCAVEWLRTALDVIERQVIAGEPVQ
;
A
#
# COMPACT_ATOMS: atom_id res chain seq x y z
N MET A 1 -5.05 16.10 -14.35
CA MET A 1 -4.96 16.33 -12.90
C MET A 1 -4.22 17.63 -12.72
N THR A 2 -4.77 18.55 -11.92
CA THR A 2 -4.10 19.82 -11.64
C THR A 2 -3.04 19.61 -10.55
N HIS A 3 -2.01 20.46 -10.47
CA HIS A 3 -0.94 20.34 -9.45
C HIS A 3 -1.48 20.27 -8.01
N ASN A 4 -2.65 20.87 -7.75
CA ASN A 4 -3.34 20.81 -6.46
C ASN A 4 -3.86 19.40 -6.11
N ASP A 5 -4.22 18.58 -7.12
CA ASP A 5 -4.69 17.21 -6.92
C ASP A 5 -3.52 16.26 -6.59
N GLU A 6 -2.33 16.54 -7.12
CA GLU A 6 -1.10 15.78 -6.86
C GLU A 6 -0.60 15.99 -5.43
N GLU A 7 -0.56 17.23 -4.94
CA GLU A 7 -0.13 17.54 -3.56
C GLU A 7 -1.09 16.95 -2.50
N VAL A 8 -2.41 17.01 -2.74
CA VAL A 8 -3.42 16.40 -1.86
C VAL A 8 -3.27 14.88 -1.85
N SER A 9 -3.00 14.26 -3.01
CA SER A 9 -2.77 12.82 -3.14
C SER A 9 -1.52 12.35 -2.36
N MET A 10 -0.41 13.09 -2.44
CA MET A 10 0.83 12.75 -1.72
C MET A 10 0.63 12.77 -0.21
N SER A 11 -0.05 13.79 0.33
CA SER A 11 -0.32 13.88 1.77
C SER A 11 -1.19 12.72 2.30
N ALA A 12 -2.14 12.23 1.48
CA ALA A 12 -2.99 11.11 1.82
C ALA A 12 -2.24 9.78 1.79
N ILE A 13 -1.37 9.58 0.79
CA ILE A 13 -0.50 8.40 0.70
C ILE A 13 0.43 8.34 1.92
N ASP A 14 1.09 9.45 2.27
CA ASP A 14 1.97 9.52 3.43
C ASP A 14 1.26 9.22 4.76
N LEU A 15 0.03 9.71 4.92
CA LEU A 15 -0.80 9.41 6.09
C LEU A 15 -1.05 7.90 6.21
N CYS A 16 -1.49 7.26 5.12
CA CYS A 16 -1.73 5.81 5.08
C CYS A 16 -0.46 5.02 5.39
N ARG A 17 0.69 5.39 4.79
CA ARG A 17 1.99 4.75 5.06
C ARG A 17 2.39 4.87 6.52
N ASN A 18 2.20 6.02 7.13
CA ASN A 18 2.54 6.23 8.54
C ASN A 18 1.68 5.40 9.49
N ILE A 19 0.39 5.23 9.18
CA ILE A 19 -0.49 4.34 9.94
C ILE A 19 -0.02 2.89 9.82
N ASN A 20 0.27 2.43 8.59
CA ASN A 20 0.71 1.06 8.35
C ASN A 20 2.07 0.74 9.00
N ARG A 21 3.01 1.69 9.04
CA ARG A 21 4.28 1.54 9.78
C ARG A 21 4.06 1.37 11.28
N LYS A 22 3.12 2.12 11.87
CA LYS A 22 2.75 1.97 13.28
C LYS A 22 2.09 0.62 13.54
N ALA A 23 1.21 0.18 12.64
CA ALA A 23 0.57 -1.13 12.73
C ALA A 23 1.60 -2.27 12.69
N ALA A 24 2.60 -2.20 11.82
CA ALA A 24 3.68 -3.18 11.76
C ALA A 24 4.42 -3.31 13.09
N ASN A 25 4.76 -2.20 13.74
CA ASN A 25 5.40 -2.21 15.06
C ASN A 25 4.49 -2.83 16.13
N GLU A 26 3.19 -2.54 16.08
CA GLU A 26 2.21 -3.10 17.01
C GLU A 26 2.03 -4.62 16.82
N TYR A 27 1.99 -5.12 15.58
CA TYR A 27 1.95 -6.55 15.31
C TYR A 27 3.21 -7.27 15.79
N ALA A 28 4.38 -6.68 15.55
CA ALA A 28 5.64 -7.22 16.04
C ALA A 28 5.69 -7.25 17.58
N ALA A 29 5.21 -6.21 18.25
CA ALA A 29 5.10 -6.17 19.72
C ALA A 29 4.18 -7.25 20.29
N ARG A 30 3.24 -7.76 19.49
CA ARG A 30 2.34 -8.89 19.83
C ARG A 30 2.90 -10.26 19.42
N GLY A 31 4.13 -10.32 18.91
CA GLY A 31 4.80 -11.57 18.55
C GLY A 31 4.39 -12.16 17.20
N VAL A 32 3.76 -11.38 16.32
CA VAL A 32 3.44 -11.81 14.95
C VAL A 32 4.74 -11.84 14.12
N SER A 33 4.93 -12.89 13.31
CA SER A 33 6.11 -13.02 12.45
C SER A 33 6.13 -11.94 11.36
N ALA A 34 7.31 -11.64 10.82
CA ALA A 34 7.43 -10.66 9.73
C ALA A 34 6.69 -11.14 8.47
N GLU A 35 6.74 -12.44 8.21
CA GLU A 35 6.06 -13.11 7.10
C GLU A 35 4.54 -12.98 7.24
N ASP A 36 3.98 -13.23 8.42
CA ASP A 36 2.54 -13.11 8.67
C ASP A 36 2.06 -11.65 8.63
N ILE A 37 2.89 -10.71 9.11
CA ILE A 37 2.59 -9.26 8.99
C ILE A 37 2.52 -8.86 7.53
N ALA A 38 3.50 -9.27 6.72
CA ALA A 38 3.52 -8.95 5.29
C ALA A 38 2.31 -9.56 4.57
N LEU A 39 1.99 -10.83 4.85
CA LEU A 39 0.85 -11.50 4.25
C LEU A 39 -0.49 -10.85 4.66
N GLY A 40 -0.66 -10.54 5.95
CA GLY A 40 -1.85 -9.85 6.46
C GLY A 40 -2.03 -8.44 5.87
N ALA A 41 -0.93 -7.71 5.64
CA ALA A 41 -0.96 -6.42 4.98
C ALA A 41 -1.42 -6.52 3.52
N ILE A 42 -0.98 -7.55 2.79
CA ILE A 42 -1.41 -7.80 1.40
C ILE A 42 -2.90 -8.15 1.34
N TYR A 43 -3.39 -9.01 2.24
CA TYR A 43 -4.84 -9.29 2.33
C TYR A 43 -5.64 -8.03 2.67
N SER A 44 -5.17 -7.22 3.61
CA SER A 44 -5.83 -5.95 3.94
C SER A 44 -5.87 -4.99 2.74
N ALA A 45 -4.80 -4.93 1.95
CA ALA A 45 -4.76 -4.14 0.73
C ALA A 45 -5.74 -4.68 -0.34
N PHE A 46 -5.89 -6.01 -0.43
CA PHE A 46 -6.91 -6.64 -1.27
C PHE A 46 -8.32 -6.27 -0.82
N ASP A 47 -8.63 -6.38 0.47
CA ASP A 47 -9.96 -6.04 1.02
C ASP A 47 -10.33 -4.58 0.76
N ILE A 48 -9.37 -3.66 0.92
CA ILE A 48 -9.54 -2.24 0.55
C ILE A 48 -9.83 -2.11 -0.95
N SER A 49 -9.07 -2.82 -1.78
CA SER A 49 -9.23 -2.81 -3.24
C SER A 49 -10.58 -3.36 -3.68
N GLU A 50 -11.12 -4.38 -3.00
CA GLU A 50 -12.47 -4.88 -3.26
C GLU A 50 -13.53 -3.81 -3.05
N VAL A 51 -13.36 -2.97 -2.03
CA VAL A 51 -14.29 -1.88 -1.71
C VAL A 51 -14.19 -0.72 -2.71
N VAL A 52 -12.97 -0.35 -3.14
CA VAL A 52 -12.75 0.88 -3.92
C VAL A 52 -12.65 0.66 -5.44
N ALA A 53 -12.10 -0.47 -5.87
CA ALA A 53 -11.83 -0.78 -7.28
C ALA A 53 -12.78 -1.84 -7.85
N GLY A 54 -13.42 -2.64 -6.99
CA GLY A 54 -14.40 -3.66 -7.35
C GLY A 54 -13.92 -5.08 -7.00
N PRO A 55 -14.84 -6.06 -7.04
CA PRO A 55 -14.61 -7.38 -6.45
C PRO A 55 -13.61 -8.23 -7.24
N GLY A 56 -12.93 -9.12 -6.52
CA GLY A 56 -12.12 -10.21 -7.09
C GLY A 56 -11.02 -9.72 -8.03
N VAL A 57 -11.15 -10.03 -9.33
CA VAL A 57 -10.10 -9.73 -10.33
C VAL A 57 -9.82 -8.23 -10.42
N CYS A 58 -10.84 -7.37 -10.29
CA CYS A 58 -10.65 -5.92 -10.31
C CYS A 58 -9.72 -5.46 -9.17
N ALA A 59 -9.90 -5.98 -7.97
CA ALA A 59 -9.03 -5.72 -6.83
C ALA A 59 -7.60 -6.21 -7.07
N VAL A 60 -7.42 -7.41 -7.66
CA VAL A 60 -6.09 -7.95 -8.00
C VAL A 60 -5.36 -7.05 -9.01
N GLU A 61 -6.04 -6.60 -10.06
CA GLU A 61 -5.43 -5.73 -11.08
C GLU A 61 -5.04 -4.36 -10.50
N TRP A 62 -5.81 -3.85 -9.55
CA TRP A 62 -5.47 -2.61 -8.85
C TRP A 62 -4.21 -2.77 -7.99
N LEU A 63 -4.10 -3.88 -7.25
CA LEU A 63 -2.88 -4.22 -6.49
C LEU A 63 -1.66 -4.37 -7.40
N ARG A 64 -1.80 -5.05 -8.55
CA ARG A 64 -0.72 -5.20 -9.54
C ARG A 64 -0.25 -3.86 -10.06
N THR A 65 -1.19 -2.97 -10.41
CA THR A 65 -0.87 -1.62 -10.87
C THR A 65 -0.07 -0.84 -9.82
N ALA A 66 -0.44 -0.94 -8.54
CA ALA A 66 0.31 -0.31 -7.45
C ALA A 66 1.72 -0.92 -7.29
N LEU A 67 1.85 -2.24 -7.41
CA LEU A 67 3.15 -2.92 -7.38
C LEU A 67 4.04 -2.51 -8.56
N ASP A 68 3.49 -2.37 -9.77
CA ASP A 68 4.22 -1.91 -10.96
C ASP A 68 4.76 -0.48 -10.79
N VAL A 69 4.09 0.37 -10.01
CA VAL A 69 4.60 1.70 -9.66
C VAL A 69 5.80 1.58 -8.74
N ILE A 70 5.70 0.78 -7.68
CA ILE A 70 6.79 0.54 -6.72
C ILE A 70 8.00 -0.09 -7.42
N GLU A 71 7.77 -1.12 -8.23
CA GLU A 71 8.81 -1.82 -8.98
C GLU A 71 9.58 -0.84 -9.89
N ARG A 72 8.88 0.01 -10.63
CA ARG A 72 9.50 1.03 -11.48
C ARG A 72 10.39 1.99 -10.68
N GLN A 73 9.93 2.47 -9.52
CA GLN A 73 10.73 3.33 -8.65
C GLN A 73 11.99 2.62 -8.17
N VAL A 74 11.87 1.36 -7.73
CA VAL A 74 13.01 0.56 -7.28
C VAL A 74 14.03 0.35 -8.40
N ILE A 75 13.57 -0.03 -9.60
CA ILE A 75 14.45 -0.25 -10.78
C ILE A 75 15.14 1.05 -11.19
N ALA A 76 14.44 2.19 -11.10
CA ALA A 76 14.99 3.50 -11.40
C ALA A 76 16.00 4.01 -10.34
N GLY A 77 16.11 3.33 -9.19
CA GLY A 77 16.90 3.79 -8.04
C GLY A 77 16.27 4.99 -7.34
N GLU A 78 14.97 5.23 -7.57
CA GLU A 78 14.21 6.28 -6.92
C GLU A 78 13.76 5.81 -5.53
N PRO A 79 13.67 6.73 -4.55
CA PRO A 79 13.06 6.38 -3.27
C PRO A 79 11.62 5.94 -3.49
N VAL A 80 11.25 4.79 -2.91
CA VAL A 80 9.86 4.30 -2.93
C VAL A 80 8.99 5.30 -2.17
N GLN A 81 8.26 6.11 -2.93
CA GLN A 81 7.39 7.16 -2.43
C GLN A 81 6.20 6.62 -1.64
#